data_AF-A0A433P7F2-F1
#
_entry.id   AF-A0A433P7F2-F1
#
_cell.length_a   1.000
_cell.length_b   1.000
_cell.length_c   1.000
_cell.angle_alpha   90.00
_cell.angle_beta   90.00
_cell.angle_gamma   90.00
#
_symmetry.space_group_name_H-M   'P 1'
#
loop_
_entity.id
_entity.type
_entity.pdbx_description
1 polymer ?
#
loop_
_entity_poly.entity_id
_entity_poly.type
_entity_poly.pdbx_seq_one_letter_code
_entity_poly.pdbx_strand_id
1 'polypeptide(L)'
;MTPTAASNVNTSATSPQQRPAAAPTTAQPISILRQPPAITTSDSMNQSPANEATVPQSPSAPPHLRIVPHFDSPRSLHFEPIERDVPEETTIKIGRFTDRVFMANRITFKSKVVSRGHAEIWTEGGK
;
A
#
# COMPACT_ATOMS: atom_id res chain seq x y z
N MET A 1 -62.63 10.33 -19.00
CA MET A 1 -62.32 11.44 -19.93
C MET A 1 -61.19 12.23 -19.29
N THR A 2 -59.95 11.77 -19.47
CA THR A 2 -58.92 12.23 -20.44
C THR A 2 -58.04 13.37 -19.86
N PRO A 3 -56.70 13.22 -19.89
CA PRO A 3 -55.74 14.06 -19.18
C PRO A 3 -55.26 15.28 -20.01
N THR A 4 -54.87 16.37 -19.34
CA THR A 4 -54.13 17.49 -19.95
C THR A 4 -52.64 17.31 -19.71
N ALA A 5 -51.90 17.12 -20.80
CA ALA A 5 -50.45 17.04 -20.87
C ALA A 5 -49.83 18.46 -20.84
N ALA A 6 -48.74 18.63 -20.10
CA ALA A 6 -47.80 19.72 -20.29
C ALA A 6 -46.48 19.15 -20.81
N SER A 7 -46.15 19.53 -22.03
CA SER A 7 -44.98 19.14 -22.80
C SER A 7 -43.72 19.81 -22.27
N ASN A 8 -42.72 19.02 -21.86
CA ASN A 8 -41.34 19.49 -21.68
C ASN A 8 -40.51 19.07 -22.88
N VAL A 9 -40.27 20.00 -23.80
CA VAL A 9 -39.26 19.85 -24.86
C VAL A 9 -37.97 20.47 -24.35
N ASN A 10 -37.02 19.64 -23.92
CA ASN A 10 -35.65 20.08 -23.69
C ASN A 10 -34.80 19.59 -24.87
N THR A 11 -34.53 20.50 -25.79
CA THR A 11 -33.66 20.29 -26.96
C THR A 11 -32.19 20.18 -26.55
N SER A 12 -31.58 19.12 -27.02
CA SER A 12 -30.18 18.73 -26.91
C SER A 12 -29.23 19.72 -27.59
N ALA A 13 -28.05 19.94 -27.00
CA ALA A 13 -26.83 20.22 -27.76
C ALA A 13 -25.62 19.61 -27.05
N THR A 14 -25.32 18.39 -27.50
CA THR A 14 -24.20 17.54 -27.12
C THR A 14 -22.92 18.04 -27.80
N SER A 15 -21.87 18.34 -27.03
CA SER A 15 -20.54 18.62 -27.55
C SER A 15 -19.84 17.34 -28.02
N PRO A 16 -19.32 17.25 -29.25
CA PRO A 16 -18.39 16.18 -29.62
C PRO A 16 -16.96 16.51 -29.17
N GLN A 17 -16.51 15.71 -28.22
CA GLN A 17 -15.19 15.60 -27.64
C GLN A 17 -14.16 15.17 -28.70
N GLN A 18 -13.17 16.02 -29.03
CA GLN A 18 -11.99 15.62 -29.79
C GLN A 18 -11.08 14.74 -28.93
N ARG A 19 -10.81 13.52 -29.41
CA ARG A 19 -9.97 12.50 -28.80
C ARG A 19 -8.54 12.64 -29.35
N PRO A 20 -7.49 12.75 -28.50
CA PRO A 20 -6.11 12.63 -28.98
C PRO A 20 -5.80 11.17 -29.33
N ALA A 21 -5.19 10.97 -30.49
CA ALA A 21 -4.73 9.69 -31.00
C ALA A 21 -3.49 9.20 -30.24
N ALA A 22 -3.45 7.93 -29.88
CA ALA A 22 -2.27 7.25 -29.34
C ALA A 22 -2.12 5.88 -30.01
N ALA A 23 -0.92 5.61 -30.54
CA ALA A 23 -0.27 4.28 -30.72
C ALA A 23 0.99 4.43 -31.62
N PRO A 24 1.95 3.47 -31.65
CA PRO A 24 2.32 2.44 -30.66
C PRO A 24 3.85 2.28 -30.40
N THR A 25 4.18 1.63 -29.27
CA THR A 25 5.22 0.59 -29.03
C THR A 25 6.55 0.57 -29.81
N THR A 26 7.67 0.53 -29.08
CA THR A 26 8.84 -0.41 -29.17
C THR A 26 10.01 0.20 -28.38
N ALA A 27 10.51 -0.38 -27.29
CA ALA A 27 11.54 -1.42 -27.33
C ALA A 27 11.70 -2.15 -25.98
N GLN A 28 12.06 -3.43 -26.08
CA GLN A 28 12.29 -4.43 -25.03
C GLN A 28 13.62 -4.19 -24.25
N PRO A 29 13.74 -4.71 -23.01
CA PRO A 29 14.98 -4.65 -22.21
C PRO A 29 15.98 -5.76 -22.59
N ILE A 30 17.26 -5.40 -22.76
CA ILE A 30 18.36 -6.37 -22.89
C ILE A 30 18.86 -6.76 -21.50
N SER A 31 18.72 -8.05 -21.17
CA SER A 31 19.22 -8.68 -19.95
C SER A 31 20.76 -8.79 -19.98
N ILE A 32 21.42 -8.29 -18.94
CA ILE A 32 22.83 -8.60 -18.67
C ILE A 32 22.93 -9.38 -17.35
N LEU A 33 23.29 -10.64 -17.54
CA LEU A 33 23.66 -11.65 -16.56
C LEU A 33 24.89 -11.18 -15.77
N ARG A 34 24.81 -11.10 -14.43
CA ARG A 34 26.00 -11.09 -13.57
C ARG A 34 25.89 -12.25 -12.57
N GLN A 35 26.67 -13.29 -12.83
CA GLN A 35 26.92 -14.38 -11.90
C GLN A 35 27.79 -13.88 -10.72
N PRO A 36 27.60 -14.42 -9.50
CA PRO A 36 28.54 -14.26 -8.40
C PRO A 36 29.68 -15.30 -8.49
N PRO A 37 30.93 -14.96 -8.14
CA PRO A 37 31.97 -15.95 -7.90
C PRO A 37 31.83 -16.58 -6.50
N ALA A 38 32.37 -17.78 -6.39
CA ALA A 38 32.09 -18.79 -5.40
C ALA A 38 33.06 -18.81 -4.19
N ILE A 39 32.60 -19.48 -3.12
CA ILE A 39 33.30 -20.23 -2.07
C ILE A 39 34.52 -19.63 -1.35
N THR A 40 34.40 -19.49 -0.02
CA THR A 40 35.45 -19.91 0.90
C THR A 40 34.85 -20.51 2.16
N THR A 41 35.08 -21.81 2.33
CA THR A 41 34.84 -22.60 3.54
C THR A 41 35.93 -22.27 4.55
N SER A 42 35.55 -21.88 5.78
CA SER A 42 36.46 -21.85 6.93
C SER A 42 35.74 -22.42 8.13
N ASP A 43 35.93 -23.71 8.34
CA ASP A 43 35.67 -24.41 9.59
C ASP A 43 36.64 -23.85 10.65
N SER A 44 36.12 -23.41 11.78
CA SER A 44 36.92 -23.13 12.97
C SER A 44 36.08 -23.40 14.20
N MET A 45 36.22 -24.63 14.68
CA MET A 45 35.93 -25.00 16.06
C MET A 45 36.72 -24.09 17.01
N ASN A 46 36.02 -23.39 17.90
CA ASN A 46 36.63 -22.95 19.15
C ASN A 46 35.58 -22.98 20.27
N GLN A 47 35.62 -24.05 21.05
CA GLN A 47 34.95 -24.13 22.36
C GLN A 47 35.86 -23.49 23.40
N SER A 48 35.30 -22.62 24.25
CA SER A 48 35.75 -22.34 25.62
C SER A 48 34.73 -21.45 26.36
N PRO A 49 34.69 -21.49 27.71
CA PRO A 49 33.43 -21.51 28.47
C PRO A 49 33.03 -20.18 29.13
N ALA A 50 31.73 -20.11 29.45
CA ALA A 50 31.04 -19.33 30.49
C ALA A 50 31.57 -17.91 30.80
N ASN A 51 30.86 -16.90 30.30
CA ASN A 51 30.66 -15.63 30.98
C ASN A 51 29.17 -15.27 30.86
N GLU A 52 28.43 -15.36 31.96
CA GLU A 52 27.14 -14.69 32.15
C GLU A 52 27.41 -13.17 32.18
N ALA A 53 27.62 -12.59 31.00
CA ALA A 53 27.51 -11.16 30.80
C ALA A 53 26.06 -10.88 30.44
N THR A 54 25.36 -10.15 31.32
CA THR A 54 24.08 -9.49 31.01
C THR A 54 24.26 -8.74 29.70
N VAL A 55 23.74 -9.30 28.61
CA VAL A 55 23.74 -8.66 27.30
C VAL A 55 22.88 -7.41 27.44
N PRO A 56 23.42 -6.19 27.23
CA PRO A 56 22.55 -5.03 27.07
C PRO A 56 21.66 -5.34 25.87
N GLN A 57 20.35 -5.50 26.11
CA GLN A 57 19.38 -5.70 25.05
C GLN A 57 19.57 -4.57 24.04
N SER A 58 20.13 -4.92 22.88
CA SER A 58 20.18 -4.06 21.72
C SER A 58 18.79 -3.46 21.53
N PRO A 59 18.65 -2.15 21.25
CA PRO A 59 17.33 -1.55 21.04
C PRO A 59 16.60 -2.38 19.98
N SER A 60 15.51 -3.03 20.36
CA SER A 60 14.71 -3.81 19.43
C SER A 60 14.24 -2.87 18.33
N ALA A 61 14.45 -3.24 17.07
CA ALA A 61 13.97 -2.44 15.95
C ALA A 61 12.46 -2.17 16.10
N PRO A 62 11.97 -0.98 15.71
CA PRO A 62 10.55 -0.67 15.81
C PRO A 62 9.69 -1.72 15.09
N PRO A 63 8.51 -2.07 15.62
CA PRO A 63 7.56 -2.94 14.94
C PRO A 63 7.25 -2.45 13.52
N HIS A 64 7.12 -3.39 12.59
CA HIS A 64 6.88 -3.10 11.18
C HIS A 64 5.58 -3.74 10.68
N LEU A 65 4.74 -2.96 10.01
CA LEU A 65 3.45 -3.36 9.46
C LEU A 65 3.51 -3.43 7.93
N ARG A 66 3.00 -4.54 7.36
CA ARG A 66 2.83 -4.70 5.91
C ARG A 66 1.40 -5.11 5.56
N ILE A 67 0.72 -4.28 4.78
CA ILE A 67 -0.63 -4.53 4.28
C ILE A 67 -0.56 -4.94 2.81
N VAL A 68 -1.00 -6.16 2.52
CA VAL A 68 -1.04 -6.72 1.16
C VAL A 68 -2.51 -6.87 0.73
N PRO A 69 -2.89 -6.43 -0.48
CA PRO A 69 -4.25 -6.63 -0.98
C PRO A 69 -4.58 -8.12 -1.20
N HIS A 70 -5.86 -8.45 -1.10
CA HIS A 70 -6.39 -9.76 -1.47
C HIS A 70 -7.37 -9.66 -2.65
N PHE A 71 -7.16 -10.47 -3.69
CA PHE A 71 -7.84 -10.36 -4.99
C PHE A 71 -8.74 -11.57 -5.28
N ASP A 72 -9.87 -11.65 -4.58
CA ASP A 72 -10.83 -12.75 -4.76
C ASP A 72 -12.05 -12.36 -5.62
N SER A 73 -12.18 -11.08 -5.97
CA SER A 73 -13.33 -10.61 -6.75
C SER A 73 -12.99 -9.45 -7.70
N PRO A 74 -13.79 -9.22 -8.75
CA PRO A 74 -13.63 -8.06 -9.64
C PRO A 74 -13.79 -6.71 -8.93
N ARG A 75 -14.40 -6.70 -7.73
CA ARG A 75 -14.60 -5.49 -6.93
C ARG A 75 -13.56 -5.31 -5.83
N SER A 76 -12.55 -6.20 -5.75
CA SER A 76 -11.47 -6.08 -4.77
C SER A 76 -10.69 -4.77 -4.96
N LEU A 77 -10.26 -4.20 -3.84
CA LEU A 77 -9.43 -2.99 -3.85
C LEU A 77 -8.01 -3.34 -4.27
N HIS A 78 -7.53 -2.70 -5.33
CA HIS A 78 -6.16 -2.86 -5.81
C HIS A 78 -5.29 -1.71 -5.33
N PHE A 79 -4.17 -2.05 -4.69
CA PHE A 79 -3.16 -1.13 -4.21
C PHE A 79 -1.83 -1.87 -4.05
N GLU A 80 -0.71 -1.18 -4.22
CA GLU A 80 0.61 -1.74 -3.94
C GLU A 80 0.75 -2.08 -2.45
N PRO A 81 1.51 -3.11 -2.06
CA PRO A 81 1.80 -3.39 -0.66
C PRO A 81 2.21 -2.14 0.11
N ILE A 82 1.58 -1.90 1.25
CA ILE A 82 1.82 -0.71 2.08
C ILE A 82 2.63 -1.14 3.28
N GLU A 83 3.80 -0.54 3.44
CA GLU A 83 4.73 -0.78 4.54
C GLU A 83 4.79 0.45 5.44
N ARG A 84 4.79 0.23 6.77
CA ARG A 84 4.88 1.28 7.78
C ARG A 84 5.63 0.79 9.01
N ASP A 85 6.57 1.60 9.47
CA ASP A 85 7.09 1.46 10.83
C ASP A 85 6.06 2.00 11.81
N VAL A 86 5.81 1.25 12.88
CA VAL A 86 4.83 1.59 13.91
C VAL A 86 5.56 1.63 15.25
N PRO A 87 6.14 2.80 15.62
CA PRO A 87 6.75 3.00 16.93
C PRO A 87 5.73 2.77 18.05
N GLU A 88 6.22 2.53 19.27
CA GLU A 88 5.35 2.37 20.44
C GLU A 88 4.34 3.52 20.60
N GLU A 89 3.16 3.19 21.14
CA GLU A 89 2.04 4.13 21.34
C GLU A 89 1.59 4.86 20.05
N THR A 90 1.92 4.35 18.87
CA THR A 90 1.50 4.93 17.59
C THR A 90 0.19 4.32 17.10
N THR A 91 -0.76 5.18 16.71
CA THR A 91 -2.00 4.77 16.04
C THR A 91 -1.98 5.14 14.56
N ILE A 92 -2.16 4.15 13.69
CA ILE A 92 -2.33 4.31 12.25
C ILE A 92 -3.81 4.27 11.90
N LYS A 93 -4.31 5.35 11.28
CA LYS A 93 -5.71 5.41 10.81
C LYS A 93 -5.81 5.02 9.34
N ILE A 94 -6.77 4.17 9.02
CA ILE A 94 -7.02 3.66 7.67
C ILE A 94 -8.41 4.13 7.22
N GLY A 95 -8.48 4.73 6.03
CA GLY A 95 -9.76 5.18 5.51
C GLY A 95 -9.70 5.98 4.21
N ARG A 96 -10.87 6.37 3.72
CA ARG A 96 -11.02 7.34 2.63
C ARG A 96 -11.16 8.75 3.20
N PHE A 97 -10.03 9.36 3.50
CA PHE A 97 -9.93 10.75 3.91
C PHE A 97 -10.18 11.70 2.72
N THR A 98 -10.91 12.80 2.95
CA THR A 98 -11.24 13.81 1.92
C THR A 98 -10.32 15.03 1.99
N ASP A 99 -9.71 15.19 3.16
CA ASP A 99 -8.66 16.11 3.50
C ASP A 99 -7.39 15.75 2.71
N ARG A 100 -6.78 16.75 2.07
CA ARG A 100 -5.55 16.60 1.26
C ARG A 100 -4.28 16.61 2.11
N VAL A 101 -4.41 16.49 3.43
CA VAL A 101 -3.28 16.50 4.35
C VAL A 101 -2.70 15.08 4.39
N PHE A 102 -1.48 14.94 3.89
CA PHE A 102 -0.72 13.72 4.11
C PHE A 102 -0.27 13.69 5.57
N MET A 103 -0.62 12.63 6.29
CA MET A 103 -0.14 12.39 7.65
C MET A 103 0.58 11.05 7.67
N ALA A 104 1.76 11.01 8.27
CA ALA A 104 2.57 9.80 8.39
C ALA A 104 1.82 8.64 9.06
N ASN A 105 0.91 8.96 9.99
CA ASN A 105 0.10 7.97 10.72
C ASN A 105 -1.25 7.70 10.04
N ARG A 106 -1.40 8.01 8.75
CA ARG A 106 -2.60 7.72 7.97
C ARG A 106 -2.29 6.92 6.72
N ILE A 107 -3.18 5.98 6.43
CA ILE A 107 -3.23 5.23 5.18
C ILE A 107 -4.53 5.63 4.47
N THR A 108 -4.39 6.45 3.42
CA THR A 108 -5.51 7.02 2.69
C THR A 108 -5.80 6.22 1.43
N PHE A 109 -6.99 5.64 1.35
CA PHE A 109 -7.48 4.98 0.14
C PHE A 109 -8.42 5.90 -0.64
N LYS A 110 -8.12 6.14 -1.93
CA LYS A 110 -8.99 6.92 -2.83
C LYS A 110 -10.07 6.04 -3.47
N SER A 111 -10.73 5.19 -2.69
CA SER A 111 -11.68 4.20 -3.20
C SER A 111 -13.00 4.16 -2.43
N LYS A 112 -14.11 4.02 -3.15
CA LYS A 112 -15.47 4.00 -2.60
C LYS A 112 -15.79 2.74 -1.80
N VAL A 113 -15.03 1.66 -1.98
CA VAL A 113 -15.17 0.43 -1.18
C VAL A 113 -14.55 0.57 0.21
N VAL A 114 -13.85 1.68 0.49
CA VAL A 114 -13.29 2.01 1.80
C VAL A 114 -14.14 3.11 2.45
N SER A 115 -14.55 2.88 3.70
CA SER A 115 -15.27 3.88 4.50
C SER A 115 -14.34 5.03 4.91
N ARG A 116 -14.91 6.15 5.39
CA ARG A 116 -14.12 7.32 5.80
C ARG A 116 -13.24 7.04 7.03
N GLY A 117 -13.74 6.28 8.00
CA GLY A 117 -12.95 5.66 9.08
C GLY A 117 -13.16 4.16 9.00
N HIS A 118 -12.19 3.46 8.40
CA HIS A 118 -12.33 2.03 8.11
C HIS A 118 -11.77 1.18 9.23
N ALA A 119 -10.56 1.49 9.66
CA ALA A 119 -9.90 0.79 10.74
C ALA A 119 -8.88 1.73 11.40
N GLU A 120 -8.52 1.37 12.62
CA GLU A 120 -7.39 1.94 13.34
C GLU A 120 -6.52 0.76 13.80
N ILE A 121 -5.21 0.90 13.64
CA ILE A 121 -4.22 -0.07 14.09
C ILE A 121 -3.35 0.65 15.11
N TRP A 122 -3.10 0.04 16.25
CA TRP A 122 -2.24 0.59 17.29
C TRP A 122 -1.30 -0.49 17.81
N THR A 123 -0.14 -0.07 18.27
CA THR A 123 0.81 -0.93 18.96
C THR A 123 0.66 -0.81 20.46
N GLU A 124 0.75 -1.91 21.19
CA GLU A 124 0.71 -1.94 22.66
C GLU A 124 1.75 -2.94 23.18
N GLY A 125 2.69 -2.48 24.00
CA GLY A 125 3.73 -3.34 24.57
C GLY A 125 4.74 -3.85 23.52
N GLY A 126 5.14 -2.98 22.59
CA GLY A 126 6.15 -3.29 21.57
C GLY A 126 5.69 -4.23 20.45
N LYS A 127 4.37 -4.42 20.28
CA LYS A 127 3.74 -5.25 19.25
C LYS A 127 2.58 -4.54 18.60
#